data_AF-A0A851I5F4-F1
#
_entry.id   AF-A0A851I5F4-F1
#
_cell.length_a   1.000
_cell.length_b   1.000
_cell.length_c   1.000
_cell.angle_alpha   90.00
_cell.angle_beta   90.00
_cell.angle_gamma   90.00
#
_symmetry.space_group_name_H-M   'P 1'
#
loop_
_entity.id
_entity.type
_entity.pdbx_description
1 polymer ?
#
loop_
_entity_poly.entity_id
_entity_poly.type
_entity_poly.pdbx_seq_one_letter_code
_entity_poly.pdbx_strand_id
1 'polypeptide(L)'
;MKKIFLLITILAMGVLSCANNSNENSAAASENNTQNVQNVEQPQQTENKKADGNENSSSEGEGTYAKGNDEEYTTDGKLHEEKFLNKIFSYTDTSESFKIQKDNKGYFLTRYVDESPEQDNSGSRREEIVRLKLERGTILQEVSNEPLAYAYDTKLKKMVFLNPENDYRIILTTD
;
A
#
# COMPACT_ATOMS: atom_id res chain seq x y z
N MET A 1 9.47 19.37 43.82
CA MET A 1 10.55 18.48 44.29
C MET A 1 9.99 17.08 44.53
N LYS A 2 10.60 16.06 43.89
CA LYS A 2 10.52 14.60 44.22
C LYS A 2 9.11 13.95 44.07
N LYS A 3 8.89 12.79 43.44
CA LYS A 3 9.71 11.57 43.31
C LYS A 3 9.31 10.82 42.01
N ILE A 4 10.31 10.48 41.18
CA ILE A 4 10.23 9.36 40.23
C ILE A 4 10.21 8.08 41.08
N PHE A 5 9.28 7.16 40.81
CA PHE A 5 9.38 5.77 41.26
C PHE A 5 9.53 4.88 40.03
N LEU A 6 10.74 4.36 39.90
CA LEU A 6 11.19 3.37 38.93
C LEU A 6 10.90 2.00 39.55
N LEU A 7 10.08 1.16 38.90
CA LEU A 7 10.02 -0.26 39.23
C LEU A 7 10.04 -1.07 37.93
N ILE A 8 11.21 -1.69 37.73
CA ILE A 8 11.53 -2.72 36.74
C ILE A 8 11.01 -4.04 37.29
N THR A 9 10.15 -4.73 36.55
CA THR A 9 9.86 -6.15 36.79
C THR A 9 10.50 -7.00 35.68
N ILE A 10 11.28 -7.97 36.14
CA ILE A 10 12.19 -8.79 35.36
C ILE A 10 11.45 -10.00 34.75
N LEU A 11 11.88 -10.29 33.53
CA LEU A 11 11.80 -11.50 32.71
C LEU A 11 11.67 -12.85 33.46
N ALA A 12 10.83 -13.74 32.96
CA ALA A 12 11.02 -15.19 33.08
C ALA A 12 10.52 -15.91 31.82
N MET A 13 11.37 -16.80 31.31
CA MET A 13 11.27 -17.54 30.04
C MET A 13 10.23 -18.65 30.08
N GLY A 14 9.63 -18.94 28.93
CA GLY A 14 9.03 -20.24 28.61
C GLY A 14 9.58 -20.72 27.26
N VAL A 15 10.43 -21.75 27.30
CA VAL A 15 10.95 -22.51 26.15
C VAL A 15 10.24 -23.87 26.07
N LEU A 16 10.40 -24.53 24.90
CA LEU A 16 10.06 -25.91 24.50
C LEU A 16 8.73 -26.06 23.73
N SER A 17 8.76 -26.30 22.42
CA SER A 17 9.01 -27.58 21.68
C SER A 17 7.64 -28.21 21.33
N CYS A 18 7.35 -28.78 20.16
CA CYS A 18 8.13 -29.65 19.29
C CYS A 18 7.75 -29.48 17.80
N ALA A 19 8.73 -29.71 16.93
CA ALA A 19 8.51 -30.16 15.57
C ALA A 19 7.91 -31.58 15.55
N ASN A 20 7.09 -31.91 14.56
CA ASN A 20 7.28 -33.16 13.84
C ASN A 20 6.69 -33.09 12.43
N ASN A 21 7.56 -33.36 11.46
CA ASN A 21 7.21 -33.61 10.09
C ASN A 21 6.96 -35.12 9.99
N SER A 22 5.82 -35.53 9.44
CA SER A 22 5.63 -36.91 8.97
C SER A 22 4.82 -36.88 7.69
N ASN A 23 5.58 -37.01 6.61
CA ASN A 23 5.18 -37.56 5.33
C ASN A 23 4.55 -38.95 5.55
N GLU A 24 3.36 -39.19 5.02
CA GLU A 24 3.01 -40.50 4.51
C GLU A 24 2.01 -40.40 3.35
N ASN A 25 2.39 -41.13 2.31
CA ASN A 25 1.84 -41.24 0.97
C ASN A 25 0.60 -42.16 0.97
N SER A 26 -0.38 -41.89 0.11
CA SER A 26 -1.33 -42.90 -0.35
C SER A 26 -1.84 -42.53 -1.74
N ALA A 27 -1.29 -43.24 -2.72
CA ALA A 27 -1.65 -43.21 -4.12
C ALA A 27 -3.06 -43.75 -4.36
N ALA A 28 -3.74 -43.20 -5.37
CA ALA A 28 -4.61 -43.98 -6.25
C ALA A 28 -4.62 -43.34 -7.63
N ALA A 29 -4.10 -44.10 -8.60
CA ALA A 29 -4.05 -43.77 -10.01
C ALA A 29 -5.43 -43.86 -10.68
N SER A 30 -5.64 -43.09 -11.74
CA SER A 30 -6.24 -43.63 -12.96
C SER A 30 -5.81 -42.81 -14.17
N GLU A 31 -5.32 -43.54 -15.15
CA GLU A 31 -4.90 -43.13 -16.50
C GLU A 31 -6.12 -42.75 -17.36
N ASN A 32 -5.93 -41.83 -18.33
CA ASN A 32 -5.99 -42.18 -19.75
C ASN A 32 -5.77 -40.99 -20.71
N ASN A 33 -4.71 -41.14 -21.52
CA ASN A 33 -4.61 -40.90 -22.97
C ASN A 33 -4.77 -39.50 -23.63
N THR A 34 -3.64 -39.05 -24.20
CA THR A 34 -3.42 -38.64 -25.62
C THR A 34 -4.14 -37.40 -26.17
N GLN A 35 -3.43 -36.35 -26.61
CA GLN A 35 -2.83 -36.26 -27.96
C GLN A 35 -2.05 -34.95 -28.19
N ASN A 36 -0.87 -35.10 -28.79
CA ASN A 36 0.09 -34.12 -29.33
C ASN A 36 -0.47 -33.33 -30.55
N VAL A 37 -0.24 -32.01 -30.62
CA VAL A 37 0.04 -31.30 -31.89
C VAL A 37 0.98 -30.09 -31.70
N GLN A 38 2.19 -30.24 -32.23
CA GLN A 38 3.13 -29.30 -32.89
C GLN A 38 2.91 -27.77 -32.84
N ASN A 39 3.98 -27.05 -32.48
CA ASN A 39 4.22 -25.65 -32.85
C ASN A 39 5.48 -25.57 -33.75
N VAL A 40 5.36 -24.89 -34.89
CA VAL A 40 6.42 -24.61 -35.88
C VAL A 40 6.75 -23.13 -35.84
N GLU A 41 8.05 -22.79 -35.91
CA GLU A 41 8.61 -21.43 -35.87
C GLU A 41 8.65 -20.67 -37.21
N GLN A 42 8.46 -19.34 -37.10
CA GLN A 42 9.07 -18.19 -37.84
C GLN A 42 8.71 -17.89 -39.32
N PRO A 43 8.92 -16.64 -39.87
CA PRO A 43 9.66 -15.45 -39.36
C PRO A 43 8.99 -14.04 -39.52
N GLN A 44 9.71 -13.03 -39.00
CA GLN A 44 9.46 -11.56 -38.93
C GLN A 44 9.26 -10.80 -40.26
N GLN A 45 8.53 -9.67 -40.21
CA GLN A 45 8.86 -8.46 -40.98
C GLN A 45 8.63 -7.16 -40.19
N THR A 46 9.60 -6.27 -40.32
CA THR A 46 9.79 -4.96 -39.69
C THR A 46 9.14 -3.86 -40.53
N GLU A 47 8.43 -2.90 -39.93
CA GLU A 47 8.37 -1.53 -40.45
C GLU A 47 8.06 -0.52 -39.33
N ASN A 48 8.85 0.55 -39.30
CA ASN A 48 8.93 1.55 -38.23
C ASN A 48 7.74 2.52 -38.25
N LYS A 49 7.04 2.66 -37.12
CA LYS A 49 6.35 3.91 -36.75
C LYS A 49 6.58 4.22 -35.27
N LYS A 50 7.28 5.31 -35.04
CA LYS A 50 7.56 5.92 -33.74
C LYS A 50 6.24 6.36 -33.10
N ALA A 51 5.81 5.66 -32.06
CA ALA A 51 4.81 6.12 -31.12
C ALA A 51 5.46 6.09 -29.73
N ASP A 52 5.52 7.27 -29.12
CA ASP A 52 5.99 7.50 -27.76
C ASP A 52 4.89 6.96 -26.83
N GLY A 53 5.01 5.67 -26.49
CA GLY A 53 4.13 4.97 -25.57
C GLY A 53 4.96 4.47 -24.42
N ASN A 54 4.81 5.10 -23.25
CA ASN A 54 5.32 4.60 -21.98
C ASN A 54 4.55 3.31 -21.63
N GLU A 55 4.99 2.19 -22.21
CA GLU A 55 4.52 0.86 -21.86
C GLU A 55 5.12 0.49 -20.50
N ASN A 56 4.39 0.82 -19.43
CA ASN A 56 4.74 0.36 -18.09
C ASN A 56 4.44 -1.15 -18.03
N SER A 57 5.48 -1.94 -18.28
CA SER A 57 5.42 -3.40 -18.26
C SER A 57 5.21 -3.90 -16.83
N SER A 58 4.09 -4.60 -16.66
CA SER A 58 3.76 -5.52 -15.57
C SER A 58 4.98 -6.16 -14.92
N SER A 59 5.14 -5.95 -13.62
CA SER A 59 6.04 -6.74 -12.78
C SER A 59 5.27 -7.23 -11.57
N GLU A 60 4.95 -8.52 -11.64
CA GLU A 60 4.37 -9.39 -10.63
C GLU A 60 5.11 -9.21 -9.28
N GLY A 61 4.52 -8.40 -8.42
CA GLY A 61 4.68 -8.48 -6.97
C GLY A 61 3.27 -8.56 -6.41
N GLU A 62 3.02 -9.52 -5.54
CA GLU A 62 1.73 -9.72 -4.87
C GLU A 62 1.40 -8.53 -3.95
N GLY A 63 0.95 -7.43 -4.54
CA GLY A 63 0.40 -6.29 -3.84
C GLY A 63 -0.65 -5.61 -4.70
N THR A 64 -1.77 -5.22 -4.10
CA THR A 64 -2.95 -4.67 -4.79
C THR A 64 -2.75 -3.24 -5.31
N TYR A 65 -1.57 -2.67 -5.13
CA TYR A 65 -1.24 -1.30 -5.50
C TYR A 65 -0.34 -1.25 -6.74
N ALA A 66 -0.63 -0.33 -7.66
CA ALA A 66 0.27 0.00 -8.76
C ALA A 66 1.66 0.33 -8.21
N LYS A 67 2.73 -0.18 -8.84
CA LYS A 67 4.13 0.10 -8.43
C LYS A 67 4.48 1.60 -8.43
N GLY A 68 3.65 2.45 -9.05
CA GLY A 68 3.95 3.86 -9.29
C GLY A 68 5.26 4.03 -10.05
N ASN A 69 5.99 5.11 -9.77
CA ASN A 69 7.32 5.36 -10.33
C ASN A 69 8.44 4.63 -9.56
N ASP A 70 8.11 3.82 -8.54
CA ASP A 70 9.06 3.15 -7.64
C ASP A 70 10.10 4.12 -7.04
N GLU A 71 9.68 5.36 -6.74
CA GLU A 71 10.56 6.38 -6.19
C GLU A 71 10.77 6.21 -4.68
N GLU A 72 11.97 6.54 -4.21
CA GLU A 72 12.28 6.52 -2.77
C GLU A 72 11.60 7.68 -2.03
N TYR A 73 10.93 7.35 -0.92
CA TYR A 73 10.46 8.33 0.04
C TYR A 73 11.61 9.00 0.79
N THR A 74 11.60 10.33 0.83
CA THR A 74 12.62 11.14 1.50
C THR A 74 12.09 11.85 2.74
N THR A 75 12.84 11.77 3.83
CA THR A 75 12.46 12.37 5.11
C THR A 75 13.63 13.05 5.81
N ASP A 76 13.33 14.07 6.61
CA ASP A 76 14.27 14.69 7.56
C ASP A 76 14.15 14.08 8.98
N GLY A 77 13.37 12.99 9.12
CA GLY A 77 13.08 12.33 10.39
C GLY A 77 11.90 12.93 11.14
N LYS A 78 11.17 13.91 10.58
CA LYS A 78 9.98 14.50 11.19
C LYS A 78 8.72 14.13 10.43
N LEU A 79 7.62 14.03 11.18
CA LEU A 79 6.31 13.73 10.60
C LEU A 79 5.73 14.90 9.79
N HIS A 80 6.06 16.15 10.14
CA HIS A 80 5.52 17.35 9.51
C HIS A 80 3.99 17.48 9.57
N GLU A 81 3.39 17.32 10.76
CA GLU A 81 1.95 17.49 10.98
C GLU A 81 1.40 18.80 10.39
N GLU A 82 2.16 19.90 10.46
CA GLU A 82 1.79 21.20 9.91
C GLU A 82 1.54 21.18 8.40
N LYS A 83 2.06 20.18 7.68
CA LYS A 83 1.93 20.05 6.22
C LYS A 83 0.63 19.40 5.82
N PHE A 84 0.05 18.52 6.63
CA PHE A 84 -1.11 17.72 6.25
C PHE A 84 -2.30 17.76 7.21
N LEU A 85 -2.08 18.07 8.49
CA LEU A 85 -3.12 17.92 9.50
C LEU A 85 -4.30 18.86 9.23
N ASN A 86 -5.51 18.29 9.18
CA ASN A 86 -6.77 18.96 8.87
C ASN A 86 -6.83 19.65 7.49
N LYS A 87 -5.93 19.27 6.56
CA LYS A 87 -5.96 19.74 5.17
C LYS A 87 -6.60 18.68 4.27
N ILE A 88 -7.33 19.15 3.27
CA ILE A 88 -7.94 18.30 2.25
C ILE A 88 -6.93 18.13 1.12
N PHE A 89 -6.74 16.89 0.70
CA PHE A 89 -5.94 16.50 -0.45
C PHE A 89 -6.82 15.74 -1.44
N SER A 90 -6.63 15.97 -2.73
CA SER A 90 -7.28 15.18 -3.78
C SER A 90 -6.40 14.00 -4.17
N TYR A 91 -7.02 12.92 -4.59
CA TYR A 91 -6.33 11.88 -5.33
C TYR A 91 -6.18 12.36 -6.77
N THR A 92 -4.99 12.17 -7.36
CA THR A 92 -4.75 12.55 -8.76
C THR A 92 -5.72 11.82 -9.68
N ASP A 93 -6.23 12.52 -10.69
CA ASP A 93 -7.15 12.01 -11.70
C ASP A 93 -8.51 11.49 -11.16
N THR A 94 -8.90 11.83 -9.92
CA THR A 94 -10.24 11.50 -9.38
C THR A 94 -10.93 12.71 -8.74
N SER A 95 -12.25 12.63 -8.57
CA SER A 95 -13.04 13.61 -7.78
C SER A 95 -12.97 13.35 -6.27
N GLU A 96 -12.29 12.28 -5.86
CA GLU A 96 -12.17 11.87 -4.48
C GLU A 96 -11.13 12.73 -3.75
N SER A 97 -11.32 12.83 -2.44
CA SER A 97 -10.40 13.56 -1.59
C SER A 97 -10.28 12.89 -0.24
N PHE A 98 -9.29 13.29 0.53
CA PHE A 98 -9.12 12.81 1.89
C PHE A 98 -8.60 13.92 2.80
N LYS A 99 -8.73 13.69 4.10
CA LYS A 99 -8.21 14.56 5.14
C LYS A 99 -7.63 13.72 6.26
N ILE A 100 -6.41 14.03 6.68
CA ILE A 100 -5.79 13.40 7.86
C ILE A 100 -6.05 14.29 9.07
N GLN A 101 -6.53 13.68 10.15
CA GLN A 101 -6.91 14.34 11.39
C GLN A 101 -6.34 13.58 12.58
N LYS A 102 -6.47 14.16 13.77
CA LYS A 102 -5.97 13.59 15.03
C LYS A 102 -6.98 13.81 16.15
N ASP A 103 -7.27 12.75 16.89
CA ASP A 103 -8.10 12.77 18.10
C ASP A 103 -7.33 12.17 19.29
N ASN A 104 -8.02 11.91 20.39
CA ASN A 104 -7.43 11.29 21.59
C ASN A 104 -6.96 9.84 21.40
N LYS A 105 -7.35 9.17 20.31
CA LYS A 105 -6.93 7.81 19.94
C LYS A 105 -5.80 7.81 18.91
N GLY A 106 -5.37 8.98 18.44
CA GLY A 106 -4.30 9.13 17.47
C GLY A 106 -4.79 9.65 16.12
N TYR A 107 -4.08 9.28 15.06
CA TYR A 107 -4.38 9.76 13.71
C TYR A 107 -5.50 8.95 13.06
N PHE A 108 -6.28 9.62 12.22
CA PHE A 108 -7.27 8.99 11.37
C PHE A 108 -7.38 9.72 10.04
N LEU A 109 -7.76 8.97 9.02
CA LEU A 109 -8.06 9.44 7.68
C LEU A 109 -9.58 9.51 7.53
N THR A 110 -10.09 10.61 6.99
CA THR A 110 -11.45 10.68 6.44
C THR A 110 -11.34 10.70 4.92
N ARG A 111 -11.82 9.66 4.24
CA ARG A 111 -11.95 9.60 2.78
C ARG A 111 -13.32 10.13 2.36
N TYR A 112 -13.33 10.90 1.29
CA TYR A 112 -14.52 11.50 0.71
C TYR A 112 -14.74 10.88 -0.66
N VAL A 113 -15.65 9.90 -0.71
CA VAL A 113 -15.93 9.12 -1.92
C VAL A 113 -17.18 9.67 -2.59
N ASP A 114 -17.12 9.87 -3.90
CA ASP A 114 -18.27 10.26 -4.71
C ASP A 114 -19.17 9.05 -4.92
N GLU A 115 -20.43 9.16 -4.51
CA GLU A 115 -21.45 8.12 -4.70
C GLU A 115 -22.48 8.53 -5.74
N SER A 116 -22.25 9.64 -6.45
CA SER A 116 -23.17 10.08 -7.49
C SER A 116 -23.27 8.97 -8.54
N PRO A 117 -24.48 8.45 -8.83
CA PRO A 117 -24.63 7.54 -9.96
C PRO A 117 -24.16 8.26 -11.22
N GLU A 118 -23.48 7.55 -12.14
CA GLU A 118 -22.87 8.16 -13.35
C GLU A 118 -23.84 9.02 -14.18
N GLN A 119 -25.15 8.83 -14.02
CA GLN A 119 -26.21 9.54 -14.73
C GLN A 119 -26.95 10.60 -13.91
N ASP A 120 -26.81 10.63 -12.58
CA ASP A 120 -27.51 11.58 -11.72
C ASP A 120 -26.48 12.29 -10.82
N ASN A 121 -26.17 13.55 -11.16
CA ASN A 121 -25.26 14.43 -10.45
C ASN A 121 -25.86 14.88 -9.10
N SER A 122 -26.30 13.94 -8.26
CA SER A 122 -26.87 14.22 -6.95
C SER A 122 -25.81 14.76 -5.97
N GLY A 123 -24.52 14.70 -6.31
CA GLY A 123 -23.43 15.24 -5.49
C GLY A 123 -23.33 14.58 -4.12
N SER A 124 -23.89 13.37 -3.95
CA SER A 124 -23.84 12.64 -2.70
C SER A 124 -22.43 12.10 -2.47
N ARG A 125 -21.88 12.40 -1.29
CA ARG A 125 -20.53 12.01 -0.89
C ARG A 125 -20.60 11.26 0.43
N ARG A 126 -20.03 10.06 0.47
CA ARG A 126 -19.84 9.32 1.74
C ARG A 126 -18.51 9.70 2.38
N GLU A 127 -18.48 9.56 3.70
CA GLU A 127 -17.25 9.65 4.49
C GLU A 127 -16.85 8.26 4.99
N GLU A 128 -15.60 7.87 4.75
CA GLU A 128 -15.02 6.64 5.31
C GLU A 128 -13.90 7.00 6.28
N ILE A 129 -13.95 6.46 7.50
CA ILE A 129 -12.94 6.74 8.53
C ILE A 129 -12.02 5.54 8.71
N VAL A 130 -10.72 5.75 8.52
CA VAL A 130 -9.69 4.72 8.70
C VAL A 130 -8.70 5.17 9.79
N ARG A 131 -8.35 4.26 10.72
CA ARG A 131 -7.36 4.55 11.75
C ARG A 131 -5.95 4.43 11.20
N LEU A 132 -5.07 5.32 11.62
CA LEU A 132 -3.69 5.37 11.18
C LEU A 132 -2.74 5.08 12.35
N LYS A 133 -1.74 4.24 12.10
CA LYS A 133 -0.62 4.00 13.00
C LYS A 133 0.62 4.78 12.52
N LEU A 134 1.38 5.34 13.46
CA LEU A 134 2.63 6.03 13.16
C LEU A 134 3.77 5.00 13.06
N GLU A 135 4.34 4.88 11.88
CA GLU A 135 5.44 3.99 11.53
C GLU A 135 6.71 4.79 11.25
N ARG A 136 7.85 4.27 11.72
CA ARG A 136 9.19 4.90 11.55
C ARG A 136 9.26 6.38 12.01
N GLY A 137 8.28 6.87 12.78
CA GLY A 137 8.19 8.25 13.25
C GLY A 137 7.73 9.28 12.20
N THR A 138 7.60 8.90 10.93
CA THR A 138 7.33 9.82 9.82
C THR A 138 6.25 9.35 8.85
N ILE A 139 5.78 8.11 8.98
CA ILE A 139 4.83 7.48 8.07
C ILE A 139 3.52 7.20 8.82
N LEU A 140 2.39 7.58 8.25
CA LEU A 140 1.07 7.21 8.75
C LEU A 140 0.52 6.05 7.91
N GLN A 141 0.45 4.86 8.47
CA GLN A 141 -0.04 3.67 7.78
C GLN A 141 -1.46 3.31 8.23
N GLU A 142 -2.31 2.91 7.30
CA GLU A 142 -3.65 2.42 7.59
C GLU A 142 -3.63 1.14 8.43
N VAL A 143 -4.58 1.05 9.35
CA VAL A 143 -4.88 -0.16 10.11
C VAL A 143 -6.03 -0.87 9.40
N SER A 144 -5.71 -1.58 8.32
CA SER A 144 -6.63 -2.32 7.42
C SER A 144 -5.95 -3.60 6.92
N ASN A 145 -6.71 -4.45 6.20
CA ASN A 145 -6.18 -5.70 5.62
C ASN A 145 -5.19 -5.45 4.46
N GLU A 146 -5.44 -4.40 3.67
CA GLU A 146 -4.57 -3.91 2.62
C GLU A 146 -4.19 -2.48 3.01
N PRO A 147 -3.03 -2.28 3.67
CA PRO A 147 -2.71 -1.00 4.27
C PRO A 147 -2.05 -0.07 3.27
N LEU A 148 -2.65 1.10 3.04
CA LEU A 148 -1.98 2.22 2.39
C LEU A 148 -1.18 3.02 3.42
N ALA A 149 -0.13 3.73 2.99
CA ALA A 149 0.62 4.62 3.86
C ALA A 149 0.76 6.04 3.28
N TYR A 150 0.92 7.01 4.17
CA TYR A 150 0.94 8.43 3.86
C TYR A 150 2.11 9.10 4.55
N ALA A 151 2.83 9.96 3.85
CA ALA A 151 3.90 10.76 4.45
C ALA A 151 4.08 12.10 3.72
N TYR A 152 4.73 13.06 4.39
CA TYR A 152 5.24 14.25 3.73
C TYR A 152 6.64 13.99 3.19
N ASP A 153 6.80 14.02 1.88
CA ASP A 153 8.10 13.85 1.23
C ASP A 153 8.86 15.19 1.19
N THR A 154 10.09 15.18 1.70
CA THR A 154 10.89 16.41 1.87
C THR A 154 11.53 16.91 0.58
N LYS A 155 11.78 16.03 -0.40
CA LYS A 155 12.33 16.37 -1.71
C LYS A 155 11.25 16.92 -2.64
N LEU A 156 10.11 16.24 -2.72
CA LEU A 156 8.94 16.61 -3.53
C LEU A 156 8.11 17.72 -2.88
N LYS A 157 8.23 17.90 -1.56
CA LYS A 157 7.47 18.86 -0.75
C LYS A 157 5.96 18.66 -0.83
N LYS A 158 5.53 17.41 -1.02
CA LYS A 158 4.13 17.00 -1.21
C LYS A 158 3.77 15.86 -0.26
N MET A 159 2.48 15.67 -0.03
CA MET A 159 1.99 14.41 0.53
C MET A 159 2.13 13.32 -0.52
N VAL A 160 2.58 12.15 -0.08
CA VAL A 160 2.78 10.98 -0.94
C VAL A 160 2.07 9.77 -0.35
N PHE A 161 1.63 8.91 -1.26
CA PHE A 161 1.12 7.59 -0.96
C PHE A 161 2.28 6.60 -1.10
N LEU A 162 2.43 5.73 -0.10
CA LEU A 162 3.51 4.76 0.00
C LEU A 162 2.93 3.36 0.01
N ASN A 163 3.61 2.41 -0.61
CA ASN A 163 3.26 0.99 -0.56
C ASN A 163 4.04 0.30 0.58
N PRO A 164 3.40 -0.10 1.70
CA PRO A 164 4.09 -0.79 2.79
C PRO A 164 4.66 -2.16 2.40
N GLU A 165 4.16 -2.79 1.34
CA GLU A 165 4.62 -4.09 0.84
C GLU A 165 5.85 -3.98 -0.07
N ASN A 166 6.16 -2.78 -0.56
CA ASN A 166 7.33 -2.49 -1.39
C ASN A 166 8.24 -1.45 -0.70
N ASP A 167 8.66 -1.74 0.54
CA ASP A 167 9.52 -0.88 1.38
C ASP A 167 9.16 0.61 1.38
N TYR A 168 7.86 0.92 1.41
CA TYR A 168 7.34 2.29 1.40
C TYR A 168 7.80 3.13 0.21
N ARG A 169 7.94 2.51 -0.97
CA ARG A 169 8.14 3.22 -2.24
C ARG A 169 6.93 4.09 -2.55
N ILE A 170 7.20 5.26 -3.12
CA ILE A 170 6.16 6.21 -3.52
C ILE A 170 5.40 5.62 -4.71
N ILE A 171 4.10 5.49 -4.55
CA ILE A 171 3.20 5.04 -5.61
C ILE A 171 2.45 6.19 -6.28
N LEU A 172 2.16 7.26 -5.53
CA LEU A 172 1.41 8.42 -6.01
C LEU A 172 1.76 9.67 -5.19
N THR A 173 1.62 10.85 -5.79
CA THR A 173 1.68 12.14 -5.09
C THR A 173 0.30 12.77 -5.03
N THR A 174 -0.01 13.54 -3.99
CA THR A 174 -1.22 14.38 -4.01
C THR A 174 -1.07 15.54 -4.99
N ASP A 175 -2.20 16.01 -5.53
CA ASP A 175 -2.24 17.21 -6.37
C ASP A 175 -1.86 18.50 -5.60
#